data_AF-A0A925A4D7-F1
#
_entry.id   AF-A0A925A4D7-F1
#
_cell.length_a   1.000
_cell.length_b   1.000
_cell.length_c   1.000
_cell.angle_alpha   90.00
_cell.angle_beta   90.00
_cell.angle_gamma   90.00
#
_symmetry.space_group_name_H-M   'P 1'
#
loop_
_entity.id
_entity.type
_entity.pdbx_description
1 polymer ?
#
loop_
_entity_poly.entity_id
_entity_poly.type
_entity_poly.pdbx_seq_one_letter_code
_entity_poly.pdbx_strand_id
1 'polypeptide(L)'
;MHRLTSEARLASPEFHANEAAQLAAVRGLRARLAATAQGGSPASRERAISRGPLLPRDRIDHLIDRGSPFLEVAPLAANGMYDDEV
;
A
#
# COMPACT_ATOMS: atom_id res chain seq x y z
N MET A 1 -35.55 -7.62 6.16
CA MET A 1 -34.14 -7.21 6.31
C MET A 1 -33.68 -7.61 7.70
N HIS A 2 -32.64 -8.44 7.81
CA HIS A 2 -32.06 -8.78 9.12
C HIS A 2 -31.04 -7.71 9.51
N ARG A 3 -31.28 -7.06 10.65
CA ARG A 3 -30.35 -6.09 11.22
C ARG A 3 -29.34 -6.82 12.09
N LEU A 4 -28.06 -6.55 11.89
CA LEU A 4 -27.01 -6.95 12.82
C LEU A 4 -26.91 -5.88 13.91
N THR A 5 -26.94 -6.32 15.17
CA THR A 5 -26.65 -5.47 16.33
C THR A 5 -25.24 -5.78 16.77
N SER A 6 -24.36 -4.77 16.75
CA SER A 6 -23.00 -4.92 17.23
C SER A 6 -22.97 -4.91 18.76
N GLU A 7 -22.22 -5.83 19.35
CA GLU A 7 -21.94 -5.86 20.79
C GLU A 7 -20.64 -5.12 21.14
N ALA A 8 -19.93 -4.57 20.15
CA ALA A 8 -18.70 -3.83 20.36
C ALA A 8 -18.95 -2.58 21.21
N ARG A 9 -18.19 -2.43 22.29
CA ARG A 9 -18.27 -1.28 23.20
C ARG A 9 -17.17 -0.29 22.86
N LEU A 10 -17.49 0.73 22.06
CA LEU A 10 -16.50 1.66 21.48
C LEU A 10 -15.68 2.46 22.53
N ALA A 11 -16.26 2.71 23.70
CA ALA A 11 -15.61 3.45 24.79
C ALA A 11 -14.88 2.55 25.79
N SER A 12 -14.80 1.23 25.56
CA SER A 12 -14.11 0.34 26.48
C SER A 12 -12.59 0.48 26.32
N PRO A 13 -11.82 0.31 27.41
CA PRO A 13 -10.35 0.30 27.32
C PRO A 13 -9.82 -0.77 26.36
N GLU A 14 -10.49 -1.92 26.29
CA GLU A 14 -10.16 -3.01 25.36
C GLU A 14 -10.34 -2.59 23.90
N PHE A 15 -11.44 -1.90 23.56
CA PHE A 15 -11.68 -1.43 22.20
C PHE A 15 -10.60 -0.44 21.77
N HIS A 16 -10.21 0.50 22.65
CA HIS A 16 -9.13 1.44 22.38
C HIS A 16 -7.77 0.76 22.23
N ALA A 17 -7.48 -0.28 23.03
CA ALA A 17 -6.25 -1.07 22.88
C ALA A 17 -6.20 -1.78 21.53
N ASN A 18 -7.32 -2.41 21.12
CA ASN A 18 -7.44 -3.08 19.83
C ASN A 18 -7.30 -2.11 18.65
N GLU A 19 -7.95 -0.95 18.74
CA GLU A 19 -7.84 0.13 17.76
C GLU A 19 -6.38 0.60 17.64
N ALA A 20 -5.71 0.87 18.76
CA ALA A 20 -4.33 1.32 18.77
C ALA A 20 -3.38 0.31 18.11
N ALA A 21 -3.52 -0.99 18.43
CA ALA A 21 -2.73 -2.07 17.84
C ALA A 21 -3.00 -2.20 16.33
N GLN A 22 -4.27 -2.18 15.92
CA GLN A 22 -4.65 -2.28 14.52
C GLN A 22 -4.12 -1.10 13.70
N LEU A 23 -4.25 0.14 14.23
CA LEU A 23 -3.72 1.33 13.58
C LEU A 23 -2.19 1.28 13.48
N ALA A 24 -1.49 0.72 14.46
CA ALA A 24 -0.05 0.51 14.38
C ALA A 24 0.33 -0.46 13.25
N ALA A 25 -0.37 -1.60 13.12
CA ALA A 25 -0.19 -2.55 12.03
C ALA A 25 -0.47 -1.91 10.66
N VAL A 26 -1.56 -1.14 10.54
CA VAL A 26 -1.92 -0.41 9.31
C VAL A 26 -0.84 0.61 8.93
N ARG A 27 -0.29 1.35 9.89
CA ARG A 27 0.82 2.29 9.64
C ARG A 27 2.04 1.55 9.09
N GLY A 28 2.42 0.43 9.72
CA GLY A 28 3.54 -0.39 9.24
C GLY A 28 3.30 -0.99 7.85
N LEU A 29 2.07 -1.38 7.53
CA LEU A 29 1.69 -1.83 6.19
C LEU A 29 1.82 -0.69 5.17
N ARG A 30 1.25 0.48 5.46
CA ARG A 30 1.31 1.65 4.57
C ARG A 30 2.75 2.10 4.29
N ALA A 31 3.61 2.06 5.29
CA ALA A 31 5.03 2.38 5.12
C ALA A 31 5.73 1.42 4.14
N ARG A 32 5.51 0.11 4.30
CA ARG A 32 6.05 -0.91 3.39
C ARG A 32 5.52 -0.74 1.96
N LEU A 33 4.21 -0.54 1.80
CA LEU A 33 3.60 -0.27 0.49
C LEU A 33 4.18 0.98 -0.18
N ALA A 34 4.39 2.06 0.58
CA ALA A 34 4.99 3.28 0.06
C ALA A 34 6.45 3.08 -0.39
N ALA A 35 7.21 2.26 0.34
CA ALA A 35 8.58 1.87 -0.03
C ALA A 35 8.57 1.00 -1.30
N THR A 36 7.74 -0.04 -1.37
CA THR A 36 7.65 -0.91 -2.56
C THR A 36 7.14 -0.16 -3.79
N ALA A 37 6.25 0.82 -3.60
CA ALA A 37 5.76 1.67 -4.70
C ALA A 37 6.87 2.51 -5.35
N GLN A 38 8.01 2.72 -4.67
CA GLN A 38 9.18 3.36 -5.26
C GLN A 38 9.79 2.50 -6.38
N GLY A 39 9.62 1.18 -6.35
CA GLY A 39 10.22 0.27 -7.33
C GLY A 39 11.73 0.16 -7.17
N GLY A 40 12.45 0.13 -8.29
CA GLY A 40 13.91 -0.02 -8.34
C GLY A 40 14.69 1.08 -7.60
N SER A 41 16.01 0.89 -7.48
CA SER A 41 16.89 1.88 -6.84
C SER A 41 16.76 3.29 -7.44
N PRO A 42 17.02 4.36 -6.67
CA PRO A 42 16.91 5.74 -7.17
C PRO A 42 17.65 5.98 -8.49
N ALA A 43 18.87 5.45 -8.61
CA ALA A 43 19.67 5.53 -9.84
C ALA A 43 19.01 4.81 -11.03
N SER A 44 18.38 3.66 -10.80
CA SER A 44 17.63 2.96 -11.86
C SER A 44 16.39 3.74 -12.30
N ARG A 45 15.71 4.42 -11.37
CA ARG A 45 14.55 5.28 -11.68
C ARG A 45 14.94 6.52 -12.45
N GLU A 46 16.01 7.21 -12.04
CA GLU A 46 16.54 8.38 -12.75
C GLU A 46 17.00 7.99 -14.17
N ARG A 47 17.66 6.84 -14.33
CA ARG A 47 18.02 6.31 -15.64
C ARG A 47 16.81 5.98 -16.50
N ALA A 48 15.74 5.46 -15.91
CA ALA A 48 14.49 5.23 -16.61
C ALA A 48 13.90 6.57 -17.07
N ILE A 49 13.66 7.51 -16.17
CA ILE A 49 13.02 8.81 -16.46
C ILE A 49 13.82 9.66 -17.46
N SER A 50 15.15 9.69 -17.34
CA SER A 50 16.03 10.50 -18.20
C SER A 50 15.97 10.14 -19.68
N ARG A 51 15.45 8.95 -20.04
CA ARG A 51 15.27 8.51 -21.43
C ARG A 51 13.90 8.91 -22.01
N GLY A 52 13.07 9.60 -21.23
CA GLY A 52 11.67 9.90 -21.57
C GLY A 52 10.59 8.84 -21.29
N PRO A 53 10.85 7.58 -20.88
CA PRO A 53 9.78 6.65 -20.54
C PRO A 53 9.18 6.95 -19.16
N LEU A 54 7.84 6.83 -19.10
CA LEU A 54 7.06 6.78 -17.87
C LEU A 54 7.48 5.58 -16.99
N LEU A 55 7.41 5.74 -15.65
CA LEU A 55 7.55 4.62 -14.73
C LEU A 55 6.37 3.65 -14.89
N PRO A 56 6.50 2.37 -14.50
CA PRO A 56 5.43 1.40 -14.66
C PRO A 56 4.10 1.83 -14.04
N ARG A 57 4.11 2.44 -12.85
CA ARG A 57 2.89 2.95 -12.19
C ARG A 57 2.31 4.16 -12.92
N ASP A 58 3.16 5.09 -13.37
CA ASP A 58 2.71 6.22 -14.19
C ASP A 58 2.02 5.73 -15.48
N ARG A 59 2.49 4.65 -16.09
CA ARG A 59 1.82 4.07 -17.27
C ARG A 59 0.43 3.55 -16.95
N ILE A 60 0.23 2.95 -15.77
CA ILE A 60 -1.08 2.49 -15.31
C ILE A 60 -2.00 3.69 -15.10
N ASP A 61 -1.52 4.72 -14.41
CA ASP A 61 -2.28 5.96 -14.14
C ASP A 61 -2.72 6.68 -15.43
N HIS A 62 -1.89 6.63 -16.48
CA HIS A 62 -2.22 7.15 -17.81
C HIS A 62 -3.16 6.24 -18.62
N LEU A 63 -3.23 4.95 -18.31
CA LEU A 63 -4.03 3.97 -19.03
C LEU A 63 -5.48 3.89 -18.53
N ILE A 64 -5.69 4.09 -17.23
CA ILE A 64 -7.01 3.97 -16.60
C ILE A 64 -7.82 5.27 -16.65
N ASP A 65 -9.14 5.16 -16.52
CA ASP A 65 -10.02 6.33 -16.48
C ASP A 65 -9.69 7.23 -15.29
N ARG A 66 -9.65 8.54 -15.53
CA ARG A 66 -9.33 9.53 -14.49
C ARG A 66 -10.33 9.43 -13.32
N GLY A 67 -9.80 9.19 -12.13
CA GLY A 67 -10.60 9.08 -10.90
C GLY A 67 -11.26 7.71 -10.70
N SER A 68 -11.01 6.75 -11.60
CA SER A 68 -11.42 5.37 -11.37
C SER A 68 -10.66 4.78 -10.17
N PRO A 69 -11.31 3.92 -9.36
CA PRO A 69 -10.61 3.19 -8.31
C PRO A 69 -9.66 2.16 -8.92
N PHE A 70 -8.48 2.00 -8.34
CA PHE A 70 -7.52 0.97 -8.69
C PHE A 70 -7.29 0.02 -7.51
N LEU A 71 -7.44 -1.28 -7.75
CA LEU A 71 -7.15 -2.33 -6.77
C LEU A 71 -5.89 -3.09 -7.19
N GLU A 72 -4.80 -2.84 -6.48
CA GLU A 72 -3.52 -3.51 -6.73
C GLU A 72 -3.50 -4.93 -6.16
N VAL A 73 -2.94 -5.87 -6.93
CA VAL A 73 -2.81 -7.27 -6.52
C VAL A 73 -1.37 -7.55 -6.08
N ALA A 74 -1.24 -8.09 -4.87
CA ALA A 74 0.05 -8.51 -4.29
C ALA A 74 1.17 -7.44 -4.35
N PRO A 75 0.95 -6.20 -3.86
CA PRO A 75 1.95 -5.12 -3.89
C PRO A 75 3.22 -5.42 -3.08
N LEU A 76 3.19 -6.42 -2.18
CA LEU A 76 4.35 -6.86 -1.38
C LEU A 76 4.90 -8.21 -1.86
N ALA A 77 4.64 -8.60 -3.12
CA ALA A 77 5.23 -9.79 -3.69
C ALA A 77 6.76 -9.75 -3.55
N ALA A 78 7.35 -10.87 -3.11
CA ALA A 78 8.78 -11.03 -2.82
C ALA A 78 9.36 -10.14 -1.69
N ASN A 79 8.55 -9.44 -0.89
CA ASN A 79 9.04 -8.68 0.26
C ASN A 79 9.74 -9.61 1.28
N GLY A 80 10.99 -9.31 1.65
CA GLY A 80 11.80 -10.12 2.56
C GLY A 80 12.36 -11.39 1.92
N MET A 81 12.27 -11.51 0.60
CA MET A 81 12.90 -12.57 -0.19
C MET A 81 14.12 -11.97 -0.90
N TYR A 82 15.10 -12.81 -1.25
CA TYR A 82 16.29 -12.39 -2.02
C TYR A 82 17.09 -11.25 -1.35
N ASP A 83 17.18 -11.27 -0.03
CA ASP A 83 17.90 -10.25 0.77
C ASP A 83 17.45 -8.80 0.51
N ASP A 84 16.21 -8.62 0.03
CA ASP A 84 15.63 -7.33 -0.37
C ASP A 84 16.50 -6.58 -1.41
N GLU A 85 17.15 -7.31 -2.32
CA GLU A 85 17.87 -6.73 -3.46
C GLU A 85 16.90 -6.04 -4.43
N VAL A 86 17.17 -4.76 -4.76
CA VAL A 86 16.33 -3.87 -5.59
C VAL A 86 17.13 -3.15 -6.68
#